data_AF-A0AAW4KSX0-F1
#
_entry.id   AF-A0AAW4KSX0-F1
#
_cell.length_a   1.000
_cell.length_b   1.000
_cell.length_c   1.000
_cell.angle_alpha   90.00
_cell.angle_beta   90.00
_cell.angle_gamma   90.00
#
_symmetry.space_group_name_H-M   'P 1'
#
loop_
_entity.id
_entity.type
_entity.pdbx_description
1 polymer ?
#
loop_
_entity_poly.entity_id
_entity_poly.type
_entity_poly.pdbx_seq_one_letter_code
_entity_poly.pdbx_strand_id
1 'polypeptide(L)'
;DLDVDIHDPTEVEWAIATRFQADRDLVLIHESQGSKLDPSTRDGVGSKMGYDATVPLSAPTMRFKRIQVPGQQEVELDKLADAAPQDWQRVL
;
A
#
# COMPACT_ATOMS: atom_id res chain seq x y z
N ASP A 1 -6.80 4.08 6.21
CA ASP A 1 -8.22 3.68 6.10
C ASP A 1 -8.37 2.20 6.41
N LEU A 2 -9.60 1.72 6.66
CA LEU A 2 -9.85 0.31 7.04
C LEU A 2 -9.83 -0.67 5.85
N ASP A 3 -9.65 -0.17 4.63
CA ASP A 3 -9.67 -0.94 3.38
C ASP A 3 -8.26 -1.32 2.87
N VAL A 4 -7.23 -1.11 3.70
CA VAL A 4 -5.83 -1.40 3.41
C VAL A 4 -5.29 -2.33 4.50
N ASP A 5 -4.84 -3.51 4.12
CA ASP A 5 -4.07 -4.39 4.99
C ASP A 5 -2.65 -3.84 5.16
N ILE A 6 -2.31 -3.42 6.38
CA ILE A 6 -0.99 -2.86 6.71
C ILE A 6 0.12 -3.91 6.71
N HIS A 7 -0.23 -5.20 6.69
CA HIS A 7 0.72 -6.30 6.64
C HIS A 7 1.02 -6.75 5.20
N ASP A 8 0.24 -6.29 4.21
CA ASP A 8 0.53 -6.48 2.80
C ASP A 8 1.25 -5.24 2.23
N PRO A 9 2.55 -5.32 1.91
CA PRO A 9 3.29 -4.18 1.37
C PRO A 9 2.73 -3.69 0.03
N THR A 10 2.10 -4.55 -0.78
CA THR A 10 1.47 -4.15 -2.04
C THR A 10 0.24 -3.29 -1.79
N GLU A 11 -0.54 -3.55 -0.75
CA GLU A 11 -1.68 -2.70 -0.40
C GLU A 11 -1.25 -1.34 0.17
N VAL A 12 -0.20 -1.33 0.99
CA VAL A 12 0.38 -0.08 1.51
C VAL A 12 0.94 0.78 0.37
N GLU A 13 1.69 0.17 -0.56
CA GLU A 13 2.22 0.86 -1.74
C GLU A 13 1.09 1.41 -2.63
N TRP A 14 0.03 0.62 -2.85
CA TRP A 14 -1.15 1.08 -3.59
C TRP A 14 -1.80 2.32 -2.95
N ALA A 15 -1.95 2.33 -1.63
CA ALA A 15 -2.51 3.47 -0.91
C ALA A 15 -1.65 4.72 -1.10
N ILE A 16 -0.33 4.62 -0.96
CA ILE A 16 0.61 5.72 -1.23
C ILE A 16 0.48 6.17 -2.70
N ALA A 17 0.57 5.26 -3.66
CA ALA A 17 0.57 5.60 -5.08
C ALA A 17 -0.71 6.31 -5.55
N THR A 18 -1.85 6.06 -4.91
CA THR A 18 -3.16 6.53 -5.39
C THR A 18 -3.81 7.62 -4.54
N ARG A 19 -3.37 7.82 -3.29
CA ARG A 19 -3.98 8.76 -2.33
C ARG A 19 -3.06 9.92 -1.96
N PHE A 20 -1.74 9.71 -1.98
CA PHE A 20 -0.75 10.68 -1.53
C PHE A 20 -0.36 11.69 -2.62
N GLN A 21 -0.20 12.96 -2.24
CA GLN A 21 0.43 14.01 -3.03
C GLN A 21 1.50 14.72 -2.19
N ALA A 22 2.75 14.67 -2.66
CA ALA A 22 3.92 15.06 -1.87
C ALA A 22 3.94 16.53 -1.42
N ASP A 23 3.26 17.43 -2.13
CA ASP A 23 3.21 18.86 -1.79
C ASP A 23 2.35 19.17 -0.57
N ARG A 24 1.38 18.31 -0.24
CA ARG A 24 0.43 18.52 0.87
C ARG A 24 0.40 17.41 1.91
N ASP A 25 0.72 16.17 1.51
CA ASP A 25 0.52 14.98 2.34
C ASP A 25 1.85 14.47 2.94
N LEU A 26 2.99 15.06 2.54
CA LEU A 26 4.31 14.76 3.10
C LEU A 26 4.57 15.60 4.35
N VAL A 27 4.83 14.93 5.47
CA VAL A 27 5.36 15.57 6.67
C VAL A 27 6.84 15.27 6.78
N LEU A 28 7.67 16.32 6.79
CA LEU A 28 9.12 16.19 6.90
C LEU A 28 9.61 16.94 8.15
N ILE A 29 10.30 16.23 9.03
CA ILE A 29 10.86 16.79 10.26
C ILE A 29 12.37 16.59 10.23
N HIS A 30 13.09 17.71 10.12
CA HIS A 30 14.54 17.73 10.15
C HIS A 30 15.10 17.72 11.57
N GLU A 31 16.41 17.47 11.70
CA GLU A 31 17.15 17.60 12.97
C GLU A 31 16.55 16.79 14.12
N SER A 32 16.05 15.60 13.82
CA SER A 32 15.35 14.75 14.76
C SER A 32 16.21 13.56 15.21
N GLN A 33 16.06 13.16 16.47
CA GLN A 33 16.80 12.00 17.02
C GLN A 33 16.38 10.70 16.33
N GLY A 34 17.35 9.99 15.75
CA GLY A 34 17.22 8.67 15.15
C GLY A 34 18.09 7.63 15.87
N SER A 35 18.53 6.61 15.14
CA SER A 35 19.42 5.56 15.64
C SER A 35 20.87 5.89 15.31
N LYS A 36 21.78 5.74 16.29
CA LYS A 36 23.23 5.85 16.04
C LYS A 36 23.79 4.72 15.17
N LEU A 37 23.05 3.61 15.04
CA LEU A 37 23.44 2.50 14.17
C LEU A 37 23.10 2.77 12.70
N ASP A 38 22.24 3.74 12.41
CA ASP A 38 21.91 4.12 11.04
C ASP A 38 23.06 4.96 10.45
N PRO A 39 23.81 4.40 9.47
CA PRO A 39 24.98 5.07 8.91
C PRO A 39 24.63 6.29 8.04
N SER A 40 23.35 6.49 7.70
CA SER A 40 22.90 7.65 6.92
C SER A 40 22.73 8.92 7.78
N THR A 41 22.75 8.78 9.10
CA THR A 41 22.54 9.88 10.04
C THR A 41 23.83 10.58 10.44
N ARG A 42 23.71 11.83 10.91
CA ARG A 42 24.81 12.56 11.54
C ARG A 42 24.85 12.23 13.03
N ASP A 43 25.61 11.21 13.39
CA ASP A 43 25.75 10.71 14.78
C ASP A 43 24.41 10.36 15.46
N GLY A 44 23.47 9.79 14.70
CA GLY A 44 22.13 9.47 15.17
C GLY A 44 21.14 10.62 15.07
N VAL A 45 21.49 11.75 14.44
CA VAL A 45 20.55 12.84 14.10
C VAL A 45 20.26 12.81 12.59
N GLY A 46 18.98 12.78 12.24
CA GLY A 46 18.54 12.69 10.86
C GLY A 46 17.16 13.32 10.65
N SER A 47 16.53 13.01 9.52
CA SER A 47 15.16 13.46 9.23
C SER A 47 14.18 12.31 9.38
N LYS A 48 12.95 12.63 9.80
CA LYS A 48 11.82 11.71 9.74
C LYS A 48 10.84 12.19 8.70
N MET A 49 10.19 11.23 8.05
CA MET A 49 9.14 11.49 7.08
C MET A 49 7.89 10.70 7.45
N GLY A 50 6.74 11.35 7.25
CA GLY A 50 5.43 10.75 7.36
C GLY A 50 4.67 10.95 6.06
N TYR A 51 3.96 9.91 5.64
CA TYR A 51 3.07 9.93 4.49
C TYR A 51 1.63 9.89 4.99
N ASP A 52 0.83 10.91 4.70
CA ASP A 52 -0.62 10.80 4.83
C ASP A 52 -1.19 10.17 3.54
N ALA A 53 -1.39 8.85 3.57
CA ALA A 53 -1.99 8.09 2.47
C ALA A 53 -3.48 7.81 2.73
N THR A 54 -4.17 8.66 3.50
CA THR A 54 -5.60 8.48 3.81
C THR A 54 -6.52 9.11 2.77
N VAL A 55 -7.75 8.62 2.68
CA VAL A 55 -8.78 9.26 1.85
C VAL A 55 -9.19 10.60 2.48
N PRO A 56 -9.17 11.72 1.73
CA PRO A 56 -9.63 13.00 2.25
C PRO A 56 -11.09 12.92 2.73
N LEU A 57 -11.37 13.42 3.93
CA LEU A 57 -12.70 13.33 4.55
C LEU A 57 -13.82 13.98 3.71
N SER A 58 -13.48 14.99 2.90
CA SER A 58 -14.40 15.69 2.01
C SER A 58 -14.58 15.01 0.64
N ALA A 59 -13.83 13.93 0.36
CA ALA A 59 -13.90 13.25 -0.91
C ALA A 59 -15.25 12.54 -1.10
N PRO A 60 -15.86 12.61 -2.30
CA PRO A 60 -17.03 11.79 -2.62
C PRO A 60 -16.68 10.31 -2.47
N THR A 61 -17.58 9.53 -1.87
CA THR A 61 -17.36 8.11 -1.53
C THR A 61 -16.84 7.27 -2.69
N MET A 62 -17.35 7.51 -3.90
CA MET A 62 -17.00 6.70 -5.08
C MET A 62 -15.64 7.04 -5.69
N ARG A 63 -15.03 8.18 -5.35
CA ARG A 63 -13.78 8.64 -5.99
C ARG A 63 -12.57 7.76 -5.67
N PHE A 64 -12.52 7.24 -4.44
CA PHE A 64 -11.40 6.44 -3.92
C PHE A 64 -11.81 5.00 -3.57
N LYS A 65 -13.06 4.62 -3.85
CA LYS A 65 -13.55 3.27 -3.60
C LYS A 65 -12.80 2.29 -4.49
N ARG A 66 -12.10 1.33 -3.88
CA ARG A 66 -11.43 0.24 -4.60
C ARG A 66 -12.46 -0.55 -5.39
N ILE A 67 -12.13 -0.85 -6.65
CA ILE A 67 -12.98 -1.69 -7.49
C ILE A 67 -12.89 -3.12 -6.96
N GLN A 68 -14.05 -3.77 -6.86
CA GLN A 68 -14.18 -5.16 -6.46
C GLN A 68 -15.15 -5.85 -7.41
N VAL A 69 -14.90 -7.13 -7.70
CA VAL A 69 -15.83 -7.95 -8.48
C VAL A 69 -16.95 -8.43 -7.53
N PRO A 70 -18.23 -8.17 -7.85
CA PRO A 70 -19.34 -8.63 -7.02
C PRO A 70 -19.32 -10.15 -6.84
N GLY A 71 -19.49 -10.63 -5.60
CA GLY A 71 -19.49 -12.05 -5.25
C GLY A 71 -18.12 -12.73 -5.21
N GLN A 72 -17.01 -12.02 -5.54
CA GLN A 72 -15.67 -12.62 -5.58
C GLN A 72 -15.27 -13.32 -4.28
N GLN A 73 -15.63 -12.75 -3.14
CA GLN A 73 -15.27 -13.28 -1.82
C GLN A 73 -16.01 -14.57 -1.46
N GLU A 74 -17.11 -14.85 -2.14
CA GLU A 74 -17.93 -16.05 -1.94
C GLU A 74 -17.43 -17.22 -2.80
N VAL A 75 -16.51 -16.95 -3.75
CA VAL A 75 -15.97 -17.94 -4.67
C VAL A 75 -14.82 -18.70 -4.01
N GLU A 76 -15.02 -19.99 -3.76
CA GLU A 76 -13.96 -20.90 -3.37
C GLU A 76 -13.14 -21.33 -4.60
N LEU A 77 -12.05 -20.60 -4.87
CA LEU A 77 -11.20 -20.82 -6.05
C LEU A 77 -10.69 -22.27 -6.14
N ASP A 78 -10.30 -22.88 -5.02
CA ASP A 78 -9.78 -24.25 -4.97
C ASP A 78 -10.81 -25.31 -5.41
N LYS A 79 -12.11 -25.00 -5.34
CA LYS A 79 -13.18 -25.90 -5.82
C LYS A 79 -13.46 -25.76 -7.31
N LEU A 80 -12.98 -24.68 -7.94
CA LEU A 80 -13.34 -24.30 -9.31
C LEU A 80 -12.14 -24.32 -10.26
N ALA A 81 -10.94 -24.11 -9.76
CA ALA A 81 -9.72 -24.12 -10.54
C ALA A 81 -9.17 -25.54 -10.64
N ASP A 82 -9.07 -26.07 -11.86
CA ASP A 82 -8.21 -27.21 -12.12
C ASP A 82 -6.75 -26.79 -11.92
N ALA A 83 -5.92 -27.71 -11.40
CA ALA A 83 -4.50 -27.47 -11.30
C ALA A 83 -3.91 -27.19 -12.70
N ALA A 84 -3.20 -26.07 -12.84
CA ALA A 84 -2.52 -25.76 -14.09
C ALA A 84 -1.53 -26.89 -14.43
N PRO A 85 -1.53 -27.41 -15.68
CA PRO A 85 -0.53 -28.37 -16.13
C PRO A 85 0.88 -27.79 -15.93
N GLN A 86 1.84 -28.63 -15.56
CA GLN A 86 3.23 -28.21 -15.39
C GLN A 86 3.83 -27.59 -16.67
N ASP A 87 3.25 -27.90 -17.83
CA ASP A 87 3.63 -27.44 -19.15
C ASP A 87 2.61 -26.47 -19.78
N TRP A 88 1.91 -25.66 -18.98
CA TRP A 88 0.87 -24.73 -19.43
C TRP A 88 1.26 -23.86 -20.65
N GLN A 89 2.55 -23.59 -20.87
CA GLN A 89 3.07 -22.86 -22.03
C GLN A 89 3.00 -23.64 -23.36
N ARG A 90 2.77 -24.96 -23.35
CA ARG A 90 2.66 -25.84 -24.53
C ARG A 90 1.23 -26.12 -24.96
N VAL A 91 0.24 -25.62 -24.21
CA VAL A 91 -1.19 -25.87 -24.43
C VAL A 91 -1.87 -24.70 -25.17
N LEU A 92 -1.11 -23.65 -25.52
CA LEU A 92 -1.49 -22.58 -26.45
C LEU A 92 -0.89 -22.84 -27.83
#